data_AF-A0A936UA98-F1
#
_entry.id   AF-A0A936UA98-F1
#
_cell.length_a   1.000
_cell.length_b   1.000
_cell.length_c   1.000
_cell.angle_alpha   90.00
_cell.angle_beta   90.00
_cell.angle_gamma   90.00
#
_symmetry.space_group_name_H-M   'P 1'
#
loop_
_entity.id
_entity.type
_entity.pdbx_description
1 polymer ?
#
loop_
_entity_poly.entity_id
_entity_poly.type
_entity_poly.pdbx_seq_one_letter_code
_entity_poly.pdbx_strand_id
1 'polypeptide(L)'
;MKVLRTLLLSTAMLSLPAMAQEHVHGDPGAPGQTPSAERPAANLDVALRDERSALRALRASVRSRERERVDRSVGDYVSVQDELRAGLRAGGEDDGRARDASRVQKVCRESLATLRGLADAAPPALGELVDEAIAAAERTFGTAAELAGEEAASEPRTSRGGCGMGSSGHRGH
;
A
#
# COMPACT_ATOMS: atom_id res chain seq x y z
N MET A 1 -21.88 40.66 -9.08
CA MET A 1 -22.45 40.71 -7.71
C MET A 1 -22.28 39.32 -7.12
N LYS A 2 -21.23 38.98 -6.36
CA LYS A 2 -20.96 39.27 -4.93
C LYS A 2 -22.16 39.06 -4.00
N VAL A 3 -22.24 37.88 -3.38
CA VAL A 3 -22.62 37.66 -1.97
C VAL A 3 -21.76 36.46 -1.50
N LEU A 4 -20.66 36.63 -0.75
CA LEU A 4 -20.57 36.69 0.73
C LEU A 4 -21.19 35.46 1.44
N ARG A 5 -20.65 34.84 2.48
CA ARG A 5 -19.39 34.91 3.26
C ARG A 5 -19.62 33.98 4.49
N THR A 6 -18.58 33.25 4.95
CA THR A 6 -18.27 32.89 6.37
C THR A 6 -19.29 32.04 7.17
N LEU A 7 -19.01 31.25 8.22
CA LEU A 7 -18.01 31.17 9.31
C LEU A 7 -17.97 29.66 9.77
N LEU A 8 -16.84 29.02 10.07
CA LEU A 8 -15.99 29.07 11.28
C LEU A 8 -16.44 28.15 12.45
N LEU A 9 -15.53 27.24 12.81
CA LEU A 9 -15.23 26.58 14.10
C LEU A 9 -16.35 26.32 15.13
N SER A 10 -16.46 25.05 15.53
CA SER A 10 -16.85 24.67 16.90
C SER A 10 -15.82 23.72 17.49
N THR A 11 -14.87 24.28 18.24
CA THR A 11 -14.12 23.60 19.29
C THR A 11 -15.01 23.52 20.54
N ALA A 12 -15.25 22.31 21.04
CA ALA A 12 -15.77 22.10 22.39
C ALA A 12 -14.98 20.95 23.04
N MET A 13 -13.94 21.34 23.77
CA MET A 13 -13.43 20.61 24.93
C MET A 13 -14.57 20.46 25.93
N LEU A 14 -14.79 19.25 26.47
CA LEU A 14 -15.33 19.06 27.81
C LEU A 14 -15.13 17.60 28.28
N SER A 15 -14.27 17.48 29.30
CA SER A 15 -14.34 16.60 30.47
C SER A 15 -14.05 15.09 30.36
N LEU A 16 -12.88 14.72 30.91
CA LEU A 16 -12.59 13.45 31.59
C LEU A 16 -13.61 13.16 32.72
N PRO A 17 -13.74 11.88 33.09
CA PRO A 17 -13.50 11.52 34.48
C PRO A 17 -12.39 10.48 34.64
N ALA A 18 -11.43 10.80 35.49
CA ALA A 18 -10.54 9.85 36.15
C ALA A 18 -11.26 9.30 37.39
N MET A 19 -11.24 7.98 37.56
CA MET A 19 -11.34 7.13 38.78
C MET A 19 -11.75 5.74 38.23
N ALA A 20 -11.15 4.59 38.54
CA ALA A 20 -10.30 4.21 39.65
C ALA A 20 -9.38 3.06 39.21
N GLN A 21 -8.17 3.02 39.78
CA GLN A 21 -7.36 1.81 39.81
C GLN A 21 -8.00 0.82 40.79
N GLU A 22 -8.42 -0.34 40.29
CA GLU A 22 -8.47 -1.56 41.07
C GLU A 22 -7.48 -2.55 40.47
N HIS A 23 -6.32 -2.67 41.11
CA HIS A 23 -5.41 -3.79 40.93
C HIS A 23 -5.89 -4.94 41.82
N VAL A 24 -6.59 -5.94 41.28
CA VAL A 24 -6.59 -7.31 41.82
C VAL A 24 -6.70 -8.33 40.68
N HIS A 25 -5.59 -9.05 40.51
CA HIS A 25 -5.39 -10.38 39.94
C HIS A 25 -6.51 -11.12 39.18
N GLY A 26 -6.15 -11.52 37.94
CA GLY A 26 -6.33 -12.90 37.49
C GLY A 26 -7.26 -13.11 36.30
N ASP A 27 -6.76 -12.87 35.09
CA ASP A 27 -7.24 -13.61 33.91
C ASP A 27 -6.04 -13.98 33.01
N PRO A 28 -5.73 -15.27 32.84
CA PRO A 28 -4.66 -15.70 31.96
C PRO A 28 -5.18 -15.77 30.52
N GLY A 29 -4.73 -14.83 29.70
CA GLY A 29 -4.50 -15.07 28.27
C GLY A 29 -5.68 -14.81 27.34
N ALA A 30 -5.99 -13.54 27.11
CA ALA A 30 -6.25 -13.13 25.73
C ALA A 30 -4.87 -12.92 25.08
N PRO A 31 -4.46 -13.69 24.04
CA PRO A 31 -3.29 -13.30 23.29
C PRO A 31 -3.59 -11.92 22.72
N GLY A 32 -2.77 -10.95 23.12
CA GLY A 32 -2.76 -9.65 22.48
C GLY A 32 -2.73 -9.92 20.99
N GLN A 33 -3.76 -9.44 20.28
CA GLN A 33 -3.65 -9.21 18.85
C GLN A 33 -2.53 -8.18 18.72
N THR A 34 -1.30 -8.68 18.60
CA THR A 34 -0.33 -8.02 17.74
C THR A 34 -1.08 -7.70 16.45
N PRO A 35 -0.99 -6.47 15.91
CA PRO A 35 -1.52 -6.22 14.57
C PRO A 35 -0.88 -7.25 13.65
N SER A 36 -1.66 -8.26 13.26
CA SER A 36 -1.13 -9.46 12.61
C SER A 36 -0.54 -9.03 11.28
N ALA A 37 0.74 -9.33 11.04
CA ALA A 37 1.45 -9.10 9.78
C ALA A 37 0.72 -9.72 8.56
N GLU A 38 -0.30 -10.56 8.80
CA GLU A 38 -1.16 -11.14 7.79
C GLU A 38 -2.22 -10.17 7.22
N ARG A 39 -2.66 -9.16 8.00
CA ARG A 39 -3.73 -8.24 7.59
C ARG A 39 -3.33 -7.36 6.40
N PRO A 40 -2.10 -6.80 6.36
CA PRO A 40 -1.62 -6.04 5.21
C PRO A 40 -1.50 -6.90 3.93
N ALA A 41 -0.96 -8.12 4.03
CA ALA A 41 -0.83 -9.04 2.90
C ALA A 41 -2.20 -9.48 2.33
N ALA A 42 -3.19 -9.71 3.19
CA ALA A 42 -4.56 -10.00 2.78
C ALA A 42 -5.19 -8.81 2.03
N ASN A 43 -4.95 -7.58 2.48
CA ASN A 43 -5.41 -6.37 1.79
C ASN A 43 -4.79 -6.26 0.39
N LEU A 44 -3.52 -6.64 0.22
CA LEU A 44 -2.85 -6.62 -1.09
C LEU A 44 -3.40 -7.68 -2.05
N ASP A 45 -3.70 -8.91 -1.57
CA ASP A 45 -4.33 -9.93 -2.42
C ASP A 45 -5.75 -9.51 -2.84
N VAL A 46 -6.51 -8.83 -1.99
CA VAL A 46 -7.82 -8.26 -2.34
C VAL A 46 -7.67 -7.17 -3.40
N ALA A 47 -6.74 -6.21 -3.21
CA ALA A 47 -6.50 -5.15 -4.18
C ALA A 47 -6.12 -5.71 -5.57
N LEU A 48 -5.23 -6.71 -5.61
CA LEU A 48 -4.86 -7.40 -6.86
C LEU A 48 -6.05 -8.12 -7.52
N ARG A 49 -7.00 -8.66 -6.75
CA ARG A 49 -8.23 -9.27 -7.32
C ARG A 49 -9.14 -8.21 -7.95
N ASP A 50 -9.32 -7.10 -7.26
CA ASP A 50 -10.20 -6.02 -7.71
C ASP A 50 -9.64 -5.38 -8.98
N GLU A 51 -8.34 -5.09 -8.99
CA GLU A 51 -7.64 -4.58 -10.18
C GLU A 51 -7.73 -5.55 -11.34
N ARG A 52 -7.52 -6.85 -11.11
CA ARG A 52 -7.70 -7.88 -12.16
C ARG A 52 -9.11 -7.86 -12.74
N SER A 53 -10.11 -7.69 -11.87
CA SER A 53 -11.51 -7.60 -12.29
C SER A 53 -11.74 -6.40 -13.20
N ALA A 54 -11.22 -5.23 -12.83
CA ALA A 54 -11.31 -4.01 -13.62
C ALA A 54 -10.64 -4.18 -15.01
N LEU A 55 -9.43 -4.74 -15.06
CA LEU A 55 -8.72 -4.99 -16.32
C LEU A 55 -9.47 -5.98 -17.23
N ARG A 56 -10.10 -7.01 -16.66
CA ARG A 56 -10.93 -7.96 -17.40
C ARG A 56 -12.19 -7.30 -17.93
N ALA A 57 -12.85 -6.45 -17.14
CA ALA A 57 -14.01 -5.69 -17.57
C ALA A 57 -13.65 -4.73 -18.72
N LEU A 58 -12.53 -4.02 -18.59
CA LEU A 58 -11.97 -3.20 -19.66
C LEU A 58 -11.79 -4.05 -20.93
N ARG A 59 -11.07 -5.17 -20.85
CA ARG A 59 -10.82 -6.05 -22.00
C ARG A 59 -12.11 -6.61 -22.65
N ALA A 60 -13.12 -6.93 -21.85
CA ALA A 60 -14.40 -7.44 -22.34
C ALA A 60 -15.25 -6.37 -23.03
N SER A 61 -15.12 -5.11 -22.62
CA SER A 61 -15.87 -3.97 -23.17
C SER A 61 -15.35 -3.49 -24.53
N VAL A 62 -14.13 -3.87 -24.89
CA VAL A 62 -13.43 -3.34 -26.06
C VAL A 62 -13.94 -3.99 -27.34
N ARG A 63 -14.35 -3.17 -28.30
CA ARG A 63 -14.78 -3.63 -29.63
C ARG A 63 -13.59 -4.18 -30.42
N SER A 64 -13.86 -5.08 -31.37
CA SER A 64 -12.85 -5.79 -32.18
C SER A 64 -11.69 -4.90 -32.72
N ARG A 65 -12.00 -3.67 -33.15
CA ARG A 65 -11.01 -2.73 -33.71
C ARG A 65 -9.97 -2.22 -32.71
N GLU A 66 -10.31 -2.13 -31.43
CA GLU A 66 -9.42 -1.63 -30.37
C GLU A 66 -8.87 -2.76 -29.49
N ARG A 67 -9.41 -3.97 -29.67
CA ARG A 67 -9.10 -5.14 -28.87
C ARG A 67 -7.62 -5.48 -28.89
N GLU A 68 -6.99 -5.40 -30.05
CA GLU A 68 -5.56 -5.73 -30.18
C GLU A 68 -4.67 -4.71 -29.46
N ARG A 69 -5.05 -3.43 -29.46
CA ARG A 69 -4.32 -2.37 -28.75
C ARG A 69 -4.46 -2.57 -27.24
N VAL A 70 -5.68 -2.77 -26.75
CA VAL A 70 -5.92 -3.00 -25.33
C VAL A 70 -5.28 -4.31 -24.87
N ASP A 71 -5.40 -5.40 -25.64
CA ASP A 71 -4.74 -6.68 -25.32
C ASP A 71 -3.22 -6.53 -25.23
N ARG A 72 -2.57 -5.78 -26.14
CA ARG A 72 -1.12 -5.50 -26.03
C ARG A 72 -0.77 -4.68 -24.81
N SER A 73 -1.63 -3.76 -24.39
CA SER A 73 -1.35 -2.85 -23.28
C SER A 73 -1.62 -3.45 -21.90
N VAL A 74 -2.67 -4.28 -21.75
CA VAL A 74 -3.05 -4.85 -20.43
C VAL A 74 -2.99 -6.38 -20.36
N GLY A 75 -2.82 -7.09 -21.47
CA GLY A 75 -2.79 -8.56 -21.51
C GLY A 75 -1.61 -9.15 -20.74
N ASP A 76 -0.42 -8.58 -20.91
CA ASP A 76 0.77 -8.99 -20.17
C ASP A 76 0.60 -8.73 -18.67
N TYR A 77 0.00 -7.59 -18.31
CA TYR A 77 -0.21 -7.23 -16.91
C TYR A 77 -1.20 -8.15 -16.19
N VAL A 78 -2.32 -8.50 -16.84
CA VAL A 78 -3.29 -9.48 -16.29
C VAL A 78 -2.66 -10.86 -16.09
N SER A 79 -1.70 -11.24 -16.95
CA SER A 79 -0.98 -12.52 -16.84
C SER A 79 0.00 -12.50 -15.66
N VAL A 80 0.72 -11.41 -15.47
CA VAL A 80 1.67 -11.22 -14.37
C VAL A 80 0.97 -11.17 -13.00
N GLN A 81 -0.27 -10.66 -12.92
CA GLN A 81 -1.02 -10.61 -11.65
C GLN A 81 -1.25 -11.99 -11.00
N ASP A 82 -1.35 -13.07 -11.77
CA ASP A 82 -1.50 -14.41 -11.20
C ASP A 82 -0.20 -14.91 -10.56
N GLU A 83 0.94 -14.61 -11.18
CA GLU A 83 2.26 -14.88 -10.59
C GLU A 83 2.48 -14.08 -9.32
N LEU A 84 2.10 -12.80 -9.31
CA LEU A 84 2.21 -11.93 -8.14
C LEU A 84 1.36 -12.45 -6.98
N ARG A 85 0.12 -12.86 -7.26
CA ARG A 85 -0.76 -13.46 -6.24
C ARG A 85 -0.27 -14.83 -5.77
N ALA A 86 0.34 -15.62 -6.64
CA ALA A 86 0.96 -16.89 -6.26
C ALA A 86 2.17 -16.64 -5.34
N GLY A 87 3.01 -15.65 -5.66
CA GLY A 87 4.13 -15.20 -4.83
C GLY A 87 3.65 -14.79 -3.44
N LEU A 88 2.68 -13.88 -3.35
CA LEU A 88 2.12 -13.42 -2.07
C LEU A 88 1.54 -14.54 -1.19
N ARG A 89 0.97 -15.60 -1.80
CA ARG A 89 0.46 -16.77 -1.05
C ARG A 89 1.55 -17.76 -0.67
N ALA A 90 2.62 -17.83 -1.45
CA ALA A 90 3.78 -18.66 -1.16
C ALA A 90 4.77 -17.97 -0.20
N GLY A 91 4.66 -16.65 -0.06
CA GLY A 91 5.52 -15.80 0.76
C GLY A 91 5.61 -16.30 2.20
N GLY A 92 6.82 -16.73 2.57
CA GLY A 92 7.22 -17.09 3.93
C GLY A 92 7.38 -15.85 4.81
N GLU A 93 8.34 -15.89 5.74
CA GLU A 93 8.67 -14.82 6.71
C GLU A 93 8.70 -13.40 6.09
N ASP A 94 8.65 -12.37 6.95
CA ASP A 94 8.35 -10.99 6.56
C ASP A 94 9.22 -10.44 5.40
N ASP A 95 10.51 -10.78 5.34
CA ASP A 95 11.44 -10.43 4.24
C ASP A 95 10.95 -10.88 2.85
N GLY A 96 10.27 -12.03 2.77
CA GLY A 96 9.68 -12.54 1.53
C GLY A 96 8.48 -11.71 1.11
N ARG A 97 7.65 -11.30 2.07
CA ARG A 97 6.45 -10.49 1.83
C ARG A 97 6.78 -9.09 1.36
N ALA A 98 7.79 -8.45 1.94
CA ALA A 98 8.22 -7.11 1.52
C ALA A 98 8.86 -7.12 0.13
N ARG A 99 9.61 -8.18 -0.23
CA ARG A 99 10.12 -8.38 -1.60
C ARG A 99 8.99 -8.57 -2.60
N ASP A 100 7.99 -9.37 -2.27
CA ASP A 100 6.82 -9.57 -3.11
C ASP A 100 5.99 -8.28 -3.25
N ALA A 101 5.79 -7.54 -2.15
CA ALA A 101 5.14 -6.22 -2.17
C ALA A 101 5.93 -5.21 -3.03
N SER A 102 7.25 -5.17 -2.93
CA SER A 102 8.12 -4.33 -3.77
C SER A 102 8.01 -4.71 -5.25
N ARG A 103 7.94 -6.01 -5.56
CA ARG A 103 7.70 -6.50 -6.93
C ARG A 103 6.34 -6.05 -7.43
N VAL A 104 5.28 -6.22 -6.63
CA VAL A 104 3.92 -5.76 -6.97
C VAL A 104 3.92 -4.26 -7.23
N GLN A 105 4.53 -3.47 -6.35
CA GLN A 105 4.62 -2.02 -6.49
C GLN A 105 5.30 -1.62 -7.81
N LYS A 106 6.40 -2.27 -8.18
CA LYS A 106 7.10 -2.02 -9.45
C LYS A 106 6.19 -2.31 -10.65
N VAL A 107 5.57 -3.48 -10.69
CA VAL A 107 4.70 -3.87 -11.82
C VAL A 107 3.47 -2.95 -11.89
N CYS A 108 2.87 -2.57 -10.77
CA CYS A 108 1.75 -1.61 -10.73
C CYS A 108 2.15 -0.24 -11.29
N ARG A 109 3.37 0.24 -11.00
CA ARG A 109 3.87 1.51 -11.57
C ARG A 109 3.96 1.45 -13.10
N GLU A 110 4.47 0.35 -13.64
CA GLU A 110 4.57 0.13 -15.09
C GLU A 110 3.18 0.01 -15.74
N SER A 111 2.26 -0.68 -15.08
CA SER A 111 0.85 -0.77 -15.49
C SER A 111 0.16 0.60 -15.51
N LEU A 112 0.32 1.42 -14.47
CA LEU A 112 -0.27 2.76 -14.39
C LEU A 112 0.21 3.66 -15.53
N ALA A 113 1.50 3.61 -15.88
CA ALA A 113 2.02 4.34 -17.04
C ALA A 113 1.34 3.91 -18.34
N THR A 114 1.11 2.60 -18.50
CA THR A 114 0.45 2.02 -19.67
C THR A 114 -1.03 2.38 -19.74
N LEU A 115 -1.74 2.32 -18.61
CA LEU A 115 -3.16 2.67 -18.49
C LEU A 115 -3.40 4.16 -18.74
N ARG A 116 -2.52 5.04 -18.25
CA ARG A 116 -2.60 6.49 -18.54
C ARG A 116 -2.38 6.79 -20.02
N GLY A 117 -1.39 6.14 -20.65
CA GLY A 117 -1.20 6.23 -22.10
C GLY A 117 -2.36 5.63 -22.92
N LEU A 118 -3.08 4.66 -22.37
CA LEU A 118 -4.34 4.19 -22.94
C LEU A 118 -5.42 5.27 -22.82
N ALA A 119 -5.62 5.85 -21.64
CA ALA A 119 -6.61 6.90 -21.37
C ALA A 119 -6.47 8.10 -22.32
N ASP A 120 -5.24 8.58 -22.51
CA ASP A 120 -4.93 9.72 -23.39
C ASP A 120 -5.35 9.51 -24.84
N ALA A 121 -5.42 8.26 -25.28
CA ALA A 121 -5.78 7.89 -26.65
C ALA A 121 -6.99 6.95 -26.71
N ALA A 122 -7.78 6.84 -25.64
CA ALA A 122 -8.98 6.02 -25.58
C ALA A 122 -10.17 6.80 -26.16
N PRO A 123 -11.10 6.14 -26.86
CA PRO A 123 -12.37 6.75 -27.19
C PRO A 123 -13.17 7.04 -25.90
N PRO A 124 -14.05 8.06 -25.91
CA PRO A 124 -14.86 8.42 -24.73
C PRO A 124 -15.68 7.25 -24.15
N ALA A 125 -16.09 6.31 -25.00
CA ALA A 125 -16.85 5.13 -24.59
C ALA A 125 -16.06 4.15 -23.69
N LEU A 126 -14.73 4.26 -23.63
CA LEU A 126 -13.88 3.46 -22.75
C LEU A 126 -13.33 4.26 -21.56
N GLY A 127 -13.58 5.57 -21.50
CA GLY A 127 -12.99 6.47 -20.50
C GLY A 127 -13.25 5.99 -19.07
N GLU A 128 -14.52 5.80 -18.70
CA GLU A 128 -14.90 5.35 -17.35
C GLU A 128 -14.28 4.00 -16.95
N LEU A 129 -14.11 3.08 -17.91
CA LEU A 129 -13.52 1.76 -17.64
C LEU A 129 -12.00 1.82 -17.50
N VAL A 130 -11.34 2.69 -18.27
CA VAL A 130 -9.91 2.94 -18.13
C VAL A 130 -9.63 3.67 -16.82
N ASP A 131 -10.47 4.64 -16.45
CA ASP A 131 -10.37 5.36 -15.18
C ASP A 131 -10.57 4.43 -13.98
N GLU A 132 -11.53 3.51 -14.03
CA GLU A 132 -11.70 2.49 -12.98
C GLU A 132 -10.48 1.56 -12.90
N ALA A 133 -9.91 1.15 -14.03
CA ALA A 133 -8.70 0.33 -14.04
C ALA A 133 -7.49 1.10 -13.45
N ILE A 134 -7.36 2.40 -13.74
CA ILE A 134 -6.34 3.27 -13.13
C ILE A 134 -6.56 3.37 -11.63
N ALA A 135 -7.79 3.66 -11.18
CA ALA A 135 -8.10 3.80 -9.76
C ALA A 135 -7.83 2.50 -8.99
N ALA A 136 -8.14 1.34 -9.58
CA ALA A 136 -7.83 0.04 -8.99
C ALA A 136 -6.31 -0.19 -8.90
N ALA A 137 -5.57 0.15 -9.95
CA ALA A 137 -4.11 0.06 -9.97
C ALA A 137 -3.42 0.99 -8.96
N GLU A 138 -3.97 2.19 -8.75
CA GLU A 138 -3.49 3.14 -7.74
C GLU A 138 -3.72 2.61 -6.32
N ARG A 139 -4.88 1.98 -6.06
CA ARG A 139 -5.15 1.29 -4.78
C ARG A 139 -4.14 0.16 -4.54
N THR A 140 -3.90 -0.71 -5.52
CA THR A 140 -2.90 -1.79 -5.40
C THR A 140 -1.51 -1.23 -5.16
N PHE A 141 -1.11 -0.19 -5.90
CA PHE A 141 0.19 0.46 -5.73
C PHE A 141 0.37 1.04 -4.32
N GLY A 142 -0.64 1.70 -3.77
CA GLY A 142 -0.64 2.23 -2.40
C GLY A 142 -0.47 1.14 -1.36
N THR A 143 -1.32 0.10 -1.40
CA THR A 143 -1.25 -1.04 -0.47
C THR A 143 0.10 -1.74 -0.52
N ALA A 144 0.67 -1.92 -1.73
CA ALA A 144 2.00 -2.52 -1.89
C ALA A 144 3.13 -1.64 -1.33
N ALA A 145 3.01 -0.31 -1.46
CA ALA A 145 3.99 0.63 -0.93
C ALA A 145 3.99 0.67 0.61
N GLU A 146 2.82 0.57 1.23
CA GLU A 146 2.68 0.49 2.69
C GLU A 146 3.39 -0.76 3.24
N LEU A 147 3.09 -1.92 2.67
CA LEU A 147 3.74 -3.20 3.01
C LEU A 147 5.27 -3.19 2.82
N ALA A 148 5.76 -2.60 1.73
CA ALA A 148 7.20 -2.51 1.47
C ALA A 148 7.91 -1.49 2.39
N GLY A 149 7.18 -0.51 2.92
CA GLY A 149 7.70 0.55 3.80
C GLY A 149 7.66 0.21 5.30
N GLU A 150 6.68 -0.60 5.74
CA GLU A 150 6.54 -1.04 7.14
C GLU A 150 7.75 -1.84 7.64
N GLU A 151 8.40 -2.61 6.77
CA GLU A 151 9.61 -3.39 7.10
C GLU A 151 10.84 -2.48 7.30
N ALA A 152 11.02 -1.47 6.44
CA ALA A 152 12.10 -0.49 6.55
C ALA A 152 11.98 0.42 7.79
N ALA A 153 10.78 0.53 8.36
CA ALA A 153 10.53 1.24 9.61
C ALA A 153 10.69 0.35 10.87
N SER A 154 10.65 -0.97 10.70
CA SER A 154 10.72 -1.95 11.80
C SER A 154 12.15 -2.39 12.14
N GLU A 155 13.15 -2.08 11.30
CA GLU A 155 14.55 -2.23 11.70
C GLU A 155 14.91 -1.21 12.78
N PRO A 156 15.30 -1.62 14.01
CA PRO A 156 15.88 -0.70 14.97
C PRO A 156 17.20 -0.23 14.38
N ARG A 157 17.24 1.02 13.93
CA ARG A 157 18.49 1.74 13.63
C ARG A 157 19.33 1.69 14.90
N THR A 158 20.20 0.69 15.01
CA THR A 158 21.24 0.67 16.02
C THR A 158 22.11 1.88 15.71
N SER A 159 21.81 2.95 16.45
CA SER A 159 22.61 4.15 16.54
C SER A 159 24.02 3.69 16.85
N ARG A 160 24.84 3.62 15.80
CA ARG A 160 26.30 3.54 15.88
C ARG A 160 26.76 4.87 16.47
N GLY A 161 26.57 5.01 17.78
CA GLY A 161 27.08 6.07 18.60
C GLY A 161 28.59 5.94 18.63
N GLY A 162 29.24 6.59 17.67
CA GLY A 162 30.66 6.85 17.74
C GLY A 162 30.94 7.81 18.88
N CYS A 163 31.22 7.28 20.06
CA CYS A 163 31.81 8.02 21.16
C CYS A 163 33.33 7.82 21.09
N GLY A 164 33.98 8.57 20.21
CA GLY A 164 35.43 8.73 20.26
C GLY A 164 35.80 9.47 21.53
N MET A 165 36.12 8.73 22.61
CA MET A 165 36.78 9.30 23.77
C MET A 165 38.28 9.34 23.50
N GLY A 166 38.68 10.43 22.84
CA GLY A 166 40.01 10.98 23.00
C GLY A 166 40.11 11.63 24.38
N SER A 167 41.10 11.22 25.16
CA SER A 167 41.98 12.08 25.99
C SER A 167 42.52 11.27 27.17
N SER A 168 43.84 11.17 27.23
CA SER A 168 44.61 11.62 28.40
C SER A 168 46.09 11.35 28.13
N GLY A 169 46.78 12.39 27.65
CA GLY A 169 48.23 12.48 27.82
C GLY A 169 48.55 13.09 29.19
N HIS A 170 49.42 12.43 29.95
CA HIS A 170 50.27 12.99 31.03
C HIS A 170 51.27 11.89 31.41
N ARG A 171 52.53 11.90 30.94
CA ARG A 171 53.73 12.58 31.49
C ARG A 171 53.92 12.36 33.01
N GLY A 172 54.98 11.66 33.38
CA GLY A 172 55.50 11.61 34.75
C GLY A 172 56.57 10.54 34.93
N HIS A 173 57.82 11.00 35.00
CA HIS A 173 59.09 10.40 35.45
C HIS A 173 59.11 9.00 36.07
#